data_AF-A0A1D1YP73-F1
#
_entry.id   AF-A0A1D1YP73-F1
#
_cell.length_a   1.000
_cell.length_b   1.000
_cell.length_c   1.000
_cell.angle_alpha   90.00
_cell.angle_beta   90.00
_cell.angle_gamma   90.00
#
_symmetry.space_group_name_H-M   'P 1'
#
loop_
_entity.id
_entity.type
_entity.pdbx_description
1 polymer ?
#
loop_
_entity_poly.entity_id
_entity_poly.type
_entity_poly.pdbx_seq_one_letter_code
_entity_poly.pdbx_strand_id
1 'polypeptide(L)'
;MNRNLIFAFVLLATLFMVNAVPYVHLKRKEKVTFEHCKVQGNPELITVQVSPNPPVSNESEQFYVSGVLENGAITAYETVLEIRFIFNGVPLINDYVQEFTESFPAGEPFQITALKVPTPKKLPESYEIEVIIGNPIPIQEELIKILGCASADVNNT
;
A
#
# COMPACT_ATOMS: atom_id res chain seq x y z
N MET A 1 6.10 57.26 16.44
CA MET A 1 5.96 55.97 15.72
C MET A 1 4.97 56.20 14.58
N ASN A 2 5.41 56.09 13.32
CA ASN A 2 4.55 56.41 12.17
C ASN A 2 3.41 55.39 12.04
N ARG A 3 2.17 55.87 12.09
CA ARG A 3 0.94 55.05 12.01
C ARG A 3 0.90 54.12 10.79
N ASN A 4 1.58 54.51 9.71
CA ASN A 4 1.71 53.74 8.48
C ASN A 4 2.62 52.51 8.62
N LEU A 5 3.65 52.56 9.49
CA LEU A 5 4.52 51.40 9.73
C LEU A 5 3.78 50.30 10.48
N ILE A 6 2.92 50.67 11.45
CA ILE A 6 2.10 49.73 12.20
C ILE A 6 1.16 48.97 11.25
N PHE A 7 0.53 49.68 10.31
CA PHE A 7 -0.34 49.06 9.31
C PHE A 7 0.41 48.09 8.40
N ALA A 8 1.63 48.43 7.96
CA ALA A 8 2.45 47.53 7.15
C ALA A 8 2.84 46.25 7.90
N PHE A 9 3.18 46.34 9.18
CA PHE A 9 3.53 45.17 10.00
C PHE A 9 2.34 44.25 10.27
N VAL A 10 1.16 44.81 10.56
CA VAL A 10 -0.06 44.01 10.77
C VAL A 10 -0.47 43.30 9.48
N LEU A 11 -0.41 43.99 8.34
CA LEU A 11 -0.77 43.42 7.04
C LEU A 11 0.22 42.34 6.59
N LEU A 12 1.51 42.49 6.91
CA LEU A 12 2.52 41.47 6.70
C LEU A 12 2.26 40.23 7.58
N ALA A 13 1.95 40.43 8.87
CA ALA A 13 1.67 39.34 9.80
C ALA A 13 0.41 38.54 9.41
N THR A 14 -0.64 39.21 8.94
CA THR A 14 -1.84 38.51 8.46
C THR A 14 -1.57 37.72 7.19
N LEU A 15 -0.82 38.27 6.22
CA LEU A 15 -0.42 37.55 4.99
C LEU A 15 0.41 36.28 5.26
N PHE A 16 1.28 36.29 6.27
CA PHE A 16 2.02 35.08 6.67
C PHE A 16 1.14 34.00 7.31
N MET A 17 0.08 34.38 8.04
CA MET A 17 -0.83 33.40 8.63
C MET A 17 -1.75 32.74 7.59
N VAL A 18 -2.14 33.44 6.51
CA VAL A 18 -3.03 32.86 5.48
C VAL A 18 -2.30 31.89 4.54
N ASN A 19 -0.97 32.00 4.40
CA ASN A 19 -0.15 31.14 3.54
C ASN A 19 0.54 29.99 4.27
N ALA A 20 0.25 29.78 5.56
CA ALA A 20 0.74 28.63 6.30
C ALA A 20 -0.05 27.36 5.91
N VAL A 21 0.25 26.80 4.74
CA VAL A 21 -0.08 25.39 4.46
C VAL A 21 0.61 24.57 5.55
N PRO A 22 -0.12 23.74 6.33
CA PRO A 22 0.49 22.98 7.40
C PRO A 22 1.65 22.14 6.83
N TYR A 23 2.86 22.33 7.37
CA TYR A 23 4.08 21.65 6.93
C TYR A 23 3.93 20.12 6.90
N VAL A 24 3.04 19.58 7.73
CA VAL A 24 2.64 18.16 7.77
C VAL A 24 2.06 17.67 6.44
N HIS A 25 1.35 18.52 5.68
CA HIS A 25 0.83 18.16 4.35
C HIS A 25 1.86 18.27 3.22
N LEU A 26 3.01 18.93 3.46
CA LEU A 26 4.07 19.05 2.46
C LEU A 26 4.95 17.79 2.38
N LYS A 27 4.99 17.02 3.46
CA LYS A 27 5.79 15.80 3.64
C LYS A 27 5.13 14.55 3.03
N ARG A 28 3.81 14.43 3.17
CA ARG A 28 2.99 13.30 2.70
C ARG A 28 2.72 13.24 1.18
N LYS A 29 3.60 13.79 0.34
CA LYS A 29 3.22 14.20 -1.03
C LYS A 29 3.29 13.12 -2.12
N GLU A 30 4.12 12.09 -1.95
CA GLU A 30 4.25 11.09 -3.02
C GLU A 30 3.21 9.98 -2.87
N LYS A 31 2.44 9.78 -3.93
CA LYS A 31 1.57 8.61 -4.04
C LYS A 31 2.47 7.37 -4.12
N VAL A 32 2.16 6.39 -3.30
CA VAL A 32 2.74 5.05 -3.37
C VAL A 32 2.39 4.44 -4.72
N THR A 33 3.43 3.98 -5.42
CA THR A 33 3.33 3.26 -6.69
C THR A 33 3.84 1.84 -6.48
N PHE A 34 3.07 0.86 -6.98
CA PHE A 34 3.42 -0.55 -6.90
C PHE A 34 4.19 -0.96 -8.15
N GLU A 35 5.31 -1.63 -7.94
CA GLU A 35 6.20 -2.16 -8.96
C GLU A 35 6.37 -3.67 -8.81
N HIS A 36 7.20 -4.27 -9.65
CA HIS A 36 7.46 -5.70 -9.61
C HIS A 36 8.19 -6.09 -8.33
N CYS A 37 7.68 -7.10 -7.62
CA CYS A 37 8.37 -7.65 -6.45
C CYS A 37 9.73 -8.23 -6.82
N LYS A 38 10.70 -8.11 -5.90
CA LYS A 38 12.05 -8.69 -6.02
C LYS A 38 12.16 -10.01 -5.26
N VAL A 39 11.19 -10.90 -5.44
CA VAL A 39 11.13 -12.21 -4.78
C VAL A 39 11.58 -13.33 -5.71
N GLN A 40 12.03 -14.45 -5.12
CA GLN A 40 12.41 -15.64 -5.89
C GLN A 40 11.21 -16.20 -6.66
N GLY A 41 11.45 -16.70 -7.87
CA GLY A 41 10.41 -17.33 -8.70
C GLY A 41 9.81 -16.42 -9.77
N ASN A 42 10.20 -15.14 -9.83
CA ASN A 42 9.77 -14.17 -10.83
C ASN A 42 8.24 -14.17 -11.04
N PRO A 43 7.45 -13.90 -9.98
CA PRO A 43 6.00 -13.88 -10.08
C PRO A 43 5.53 -12.79 -11.04
N GLU A 44 4.34 -12.95 -11.60
CA GLU A 44 3.83 -12.01 -12.58
C GLU A 44 3.40 -10.68 -11.93
N LEU A 45 3.65 -9.56 -12.60
CA LEU A 45 3.27 -8.25 -12.08
C LEU A 45 1.75 -8.12 -12.02
N ILE A 46 1.23 -7.76 -10.85
CA ILE A 46 -0.19 -7.42 -10.65
C ILE A 46 -0.35 -5.90 -10.49
N THR A 47 -1.54 -5.40 -10.81
CA THR A 47 -1.90 -3.99 -10.63
C THR A 47 -2.56 -3.80 -9.28
N VAL A 48 -2.04 -2.86 -8.49
CA VAL A 48 -2.53 -2.55 -7.15
C VAL A 48 -2.85 -1.06 -7.03
N GLN A 49 -4.02 -0.75 -6.46
CA GLN A 49 -4.37 0.59 -5.99
C GLN A 49 -4.73 0.51 -4.51
N VAL A 50 -4.19 1.44 -3.72
CA VAL A 50 -4.46 1.55 -2.28
C VAL A 50 -5.21 2.85 -1.96
N SER A 51 -6.08 2.83 -0.96
CA SER A 51 -6.82 4.00 -0.49
C SER A 51 -7.05 3.97 1.03
N PRO A 52 -6.68 5.05 1.76
CA PRO A 52 -5.87 6.20 1.32
C PRO A 52 -4.47 5.86 0.78
N ASN A 53 -3.92 6.79 -0.02
CA ASN A 53 -2.57 6.68 -0.58
C ASN A 53 -1.76 7.97 -0.30
N PRO A 54 -0.70 7.93 0.54
CA PRO A 54 -0.15 6.75 1.23
C PRO A 54 -1.05 6.25 2.37
N PRO A 55 -0.88 4.99 2.82
CA PRO A 55 -1.58 4.45 3.98
C PRO A 55 -1.41 5.27 5.27
N VAL A 56 -2.39 5.20 6.15
CA VAL A 56 -2.46 5.89 7.43
C VAL A 56 -2.27 4.88 8.57
N SER A 57 -1.41 5.20 9.53
CA SER A 57 -1.18 4.31 10.68
C SER A 57 -2.43 4.12 11.53
N ASN A 58 -2.59 2.90 12.07
CA ASN A 58 -3.68 2.53 12.97
C ASN A 58 -5.09 2.72 12.37
N GLU A 59 -5.20 2.72 11.04
CA GLU A 59 -6.46 2.75 10.30
C GLU A 59 -6.59 1.49 9.42
N SER A 60 -7.75 1.34 8.78
CA SER A 60 -7.99 0.28 7.80
C SER A 60 -7.91 0.85 6.39
N GLU A 61 -7.19 0.14 5.54
CA GLU A 61 -6.93 0.51 4.15
C GLU A 61 -7.74 -0.36 3.20
N GLN A 62 -8.01 0.19 2.02
CA GLN A 62 -8.63 -0.52 0.91
C GLN A 62 -7.59 -0.80 -0.17
N PHE A 63 -7.54 -2.05 -0.63
CA PHE A 63 -6.70 -2.47 -1.75
C PHE A 63 -7.57 -3.01 -2.87
N TYR A 64 -7.37 -2.47 -4.07
CA TYR A 64 -7.96 -2.96 -5.31
C TYR A 64 -6.85 -3.61 -6.12
N VAL A 65 -6.99 -4.91 -6.36
CA VAL A 65 -5.97 -5.73 -7.01
C VAL A 65 -6.56 -6.34 -8.26
N SER A 66 -5.82 -6.26 -9.37
CA SER A 66 -6.25 -6.78 -10.67
C SER A 66 -5.05 -7.18 -11.50
N GLY A 67 -5.28 -7.98 -12.54
CA GLY A 67 -4.22 -8.36 -13.47
C GLY A 67 -4.61 -9.52 -14.35
N VAL A 68 -3.60 -10.06 -15.03
CA VAL A 68 -3.66 -11.31 -15.80
C VAL A 68 -2.48 -12.15 -15.32
N LEU A 69 -2.72 -13.42 -15.01
CA LEU A 69 -1.67 -14.39 -14.66
C LEU A 69 -1.59 -15.42 -15.80
N GLU A 70 -0.57 -15.32 -16.64
CA GLU A 70 -0.36 -16.17 -17.83
C GLU A 70 0.04 -17.60 -17.45
N ASN A 71 0.76 -17.79 -16.35
CA ASN A 71 1.37 -19.07 -15.96
C ASN A 71 0.69 -19.74 -14.76
N GLY A 72 -0.32 -19.09 -14.17
CA GLY A 72 -1.01 -19.55 -12.97
C GLY A 72 -2.50 -19.28 -13.03
N ALA A 73 -3.31 -20.27 -12.66
CA ALA A 73 -4.74 -20.08 -12.44
C ALA A 73 -4.99 -19.68 -10.98
N ILE A 74 -6.00 -18.83 -10.77
CA ILE A 74 -6.57 -18.57 -9.46
C ILE A 74 -7.67 -19.61 -9.25
N THR A 75 -7.54 -20.40 -8.19
CA THR A 75 -8.54 -21.41 -7.80
C THR A 75 -9.31 -20.90 -6.59
N ALA A 76 -10.64 -20.92 -6.67
CA ALA A 76 -11.51 -20.52 -5.58
C ALA A 76 -11.23 -21.33 -4.31
N TYR A 77 -11.12 -20.64 -3.18
CA TYR A 77 -10.87 -21.18 -1.84
C TYR A 77 -9.52 -21.89 -1.66
N GLU A 78 -8.63 -21.81 -2.65
CA GLU A 78 -7.26 -22.32 -2.58
C GLU A 78 -6.24 -21.19 -2.77
N THR A 79 -6.48 -20.31 -3.73
CA THR A 79 -5.64 -19.13 -3.97
C THR A 79 -6.05 -18.01 -3.02
N VAL A 80 -5.05 -17.35 -2.45
CA VAL A 80 -5.22 -16.23 -1.53
C VAL A 80 -4.57 -14.96 -2.06
N LEU A 81 -5.17 -13.84 -1.70
CA LEU A 81 -4.54 -12.53 -1.65
C LEU A 81 -3.90 -12.36 -0.29
N GLU A 82 -2.62 -12.01 -0.28
CA GLU A 82 -1.85 -11.69 0.92
C GLU A 82 -1.29 -10.27 0.82
N ILE A 83 -1.39 -9.49 1.89
CA ILE A 83 -0.86 -8.12 1.96
C ILE A 83 0.00 -7.98 3.22
N ARG A 84 1.24 -7.53 3.04
CA ARG A 84 2.24 -7.39 4.10
C ARG A 84 2.73 -5.96 4.22
N PHE A 85 2.94 -5.51 5.46
CA PHE A 85 3.67 -4.29 5.79
C PHE A 85 5.02 -4.67 6.38
N ILE A 86 6.12 -4.34 5.71
CA ILE A 86 7.46 -4.84 6.05
C ILE A 86 8.39 -3.67 6.41
N PHE A 87 9.21 -3.87 7.43
CA PHE A 87 10.29 -2.96 7.80
C PHE A 87 11.58 -3.75 8.02
N ASN A 88 12.63 -3.43 7.24
CA ASN A 88 13.91 -4.14 7.28
C ASN A 88 13.78 -5.67 7.15
N GLY A 89 12.89 -6.13 6.27
CA GLY A 89 12.63 -7.56 6.04
C GLY A 89 11.79 -8.25 7.12
N VAL A 90 11.24 -7.51 8.09
CA VAL A 90 10.40 -8.05 9.16
C VAL A 90 8.97 -7.51 9.03
N PRO A 91 7.93 -8.38 9.08
CA PRO A 91 6.54 -7.93 9.13
C PRO A 91 6.27 -7.03 10.34
N LEU A 92 5.61 -5.89 10.11
CA LEU A 92 5.24 -4.91 11.14
C LEU A 92 4.00 -5.35 11.94
N ILE A 93 3.15 -6.17 11.34
CA ILE A 93 1.95 -6.80 11.89
C ILE A 93 1.75 -8.16 11.20
N ASN A 94 0.77 -8.94 11.66
CA ASN A 94 0.35 -10.14 10.93
C ASN A 94 -0.14 -9.78 9.53
N ASP A 95 0.17 -10.64 8.57
CA ASP A 95 -0.23 -10.48 7.19
C ASP A 95 -1.75 -10.54 7.05
N TYR A 96 -2.28 -9.71 6.16
CA TYR A 96 -3.69 -9.78 5.80
C TYR A 96 -3.87 -10.86 4.73
N VAL A 97 -4.78 -11.80 4.97
CA VAL A 97 -5.07 -12.90 4.04
C VAL A 97 -6.55 -12.90 3.70
N GLN A 98 -6.86 -12.98 2.41
CA GLN A 98 -8.21 -13.10 1.88
C GLN A 98 -8.25 -14.16 0.78
N GLU A 99 -9.15 -15.13 0.90
CA GLU A 99 -9.37 -16.13 -0.14
C GLU A 99 -10.07 -15.53 -1.37
N PHE A 100 -9.71 -16.02 -2.54
CA PHE A 100 -10.53 -15.83 -3.74
C PHE A 100 -11.77 -16.73 -3.64
N THR A 101 -12.96 -16.19 -3.85
CA THR A 101 -14.22 -16.98 -3.87
C THR A 101 -14.62 -17.44 -5.27
N GLU A 102 -13.92 -16.95 -6.29
CA GLU A 102 -14.12 -17.27 -7.70
C GLU A 102 -12.81 -17.75 -8.31
N SER A 103 -12.92 -18.60 -9.33
CA SER A 103 -11.75 -19.11 -10.05
C SER A 103 -11.53 -18.35 -11.35
N PHE A 104 -10.27 -18.08 -11.68
CA PHE A 104 -9.87 -17.43 -12.93
C PHE A 104 -8.83 -18.31 -13.61
N PRO A 105 -9.10 -18.81 -14.84
CA PRO A 105 -8.12 -19.54 -15.63
C PRO A 105 -6.86 -18.70 -15.90
N ALA A 106 -5.75 -19.37 -16.17
CA ALA A 106 -4.54 -18.68 -16.62
C ALA A 106 -4.81 -17.91 -17.93
N GLY A 107 -4.25 -16.71 -18.06
CA GLY A 107 -4.45 -15.80 -19.19
C GLY A 107 -5.75 -14.98 -19.15
N GLU A 108 -6.64 -15.24 -18.18
CA GLU A 108 -7.88 -14.46 -18.00
C GLU A 108 -7.68 -13.32 -16.98
N PRO A 109 -8.36 -12.18 -17.15
CA PRO A 109 -8.29 -11.08 -16.21
C PRO A 109 -9.02 -11.41 -14.91
N PHE A 110 -8.43 -11.04 -13.78
CA PHE A 110 -9.02 -11.16 -12.46
C PHE A 110 -9.11 -9.81 -11.75
N GLN A 111 -10.00 -9.72 -10.77
CA GLN A 111 -10.06 -8.60 -9.82
C GLN A 111 -10.44 -9.11 -8.43
N ILE A 112 -9.86 -8.51 -7.40
CA ILE A 112 -10.22 -8.72 -6.00
C ILE A 112 -10.09 -7.41 -5.22
N THR A 113 -10.95 -7.21 -4.24
CA THR A 113 -10.92 -6.04 -3.35
C THR A 113 -10.81 -6.49 -1.90
N ALA A 114 -9.83 -5.94 -1.19
CA ALA A 114 -9.67 -6.07 0.25
C ALA A 114 -10.07 -4.76 0.93
N LEU A 115 -11.17 -4.75 1.68
CA LEU A 115 -11.80 -3.52 2.17
C LEU A 115 -11.34 -3.06 3.56
N LYS A 116 -10.75 -3.95 4.35
CA LYS A 116 -10.44 -3.72 5.77
C LYS A 116 -9.06 -4.27 6.13
N VAL A 117 -8.05 -3.86 5.38
CA VAL A 117 -6.66 -4.26 5.64
C VAL A 117 -6.13 -3.45 6.82
N PRO A 118 -5.81 -4.06 7.97
CA PRO A 118 -5.31 -3.31 9.12
C PRO A 118 -3.91 -2.78 8.83
N THR A 119 -3.61 -1.57 9.29
CA THR A 119 -2.25 -1.02 9.27
C THR A 119 -1.58 -1.14 10.64
N PRO A 120 -0.24 -1.16 10.70
CA PRO A 120 0.51 -1.05 11.94
C PRO A 120 0.09 0.16 12.77
N LYS A 121 0.03 0.00 14.10
CA LYS A 121 -0.28 1.09 15.05
C LYS A 121 0.63 2.32 14.85
N LYS A 122 1.88 2.06 14.44
CA LYS A 122 2.87 3.07 14.10
C LYS A 122 3.59 2.61 12.83
N LEU A 123 3.37 3.31 11.72
CA LEU A 123 4.18 3.12 10.52
C LEU A 123 5.54 3.81 10.70
N PRO A 124 6.65 3.17 10.32
CA PRO A 124 7.96 3.82 10.24
C PRO A 124 7.99 4.97 9.20
N GLU A 125 9.10 5.71 9.18
CA GLU A 125 9.34 6.74 8.16
C GLU A 125 9.52 6.14 6.77
N SER A 126 10.11 4.95 6.67
CA SER A 126 10.19 4.16 5.44
C SER A 126 9.80 2.72 5.71
N TYR A 127 8.98 2.13 4.85
CA TYR A 127 8.54 0.73 4.95
C TYR A 127 8.14 0.23 3.56
N GLU A 128 8.07 -1.09 3.40
CA GLU A 128 7.63 -1.73 2.16
C GLU A 128 6.22 -2.29 2.34
N ILE A 129 5.43 -2.28 1.27
CA ILE A 129 4.17 -3.01 1.17
C ILE A 129 4.35 -4.07 0.09
N GLU A 130 4.11 -5.33 0.42
CA GLU A 130 4.03 -6.42 -0.55
C GLU A 130 2.58 -6.86 -0.71
N VAL A 131 2.15 -7.07 -1.96
CA VAL A 131 0.85 -7.63 -2.32
C VAL A 131 1.08 -8.86 -3.17
N ILE A 132 0.63 -10.00 -2.68
CA ILE A 132 0.93 -11.33 -3.21
C ILE A 132 -0.38 -12.03 -3.56
N ILE A 133 -0.39 -12.72 -4.70
CA ILE A 133 -1.39 -13.71 -5.04
C ILE A 133 -0.68 -15.04 -5.13
N GLY A 134 -1.15 -16.03 -4.38
CA GLY A 134 -0.52 -17.34 -4.39
C GLY A 134 -1.31 -18.43 -3.67
N ASN A 135 -0.79 -19.65 -3.75
CA ASN A 135 -1.41 -20.81 -3.13
C ASN A 135 -0.59 -21.18 -1.87
N PRO A 136 -1.23 -21.31 -0.69
CA PRO A 136 -0.57 -21.85 0.50
C PRO A 136 0.00 -23.24 0.23
N ILE A 137 1.17 -23.55 0.79
CA ILE A 137 1.82 -24.86 0.61
C ILE A 137 1.43 -25.76 1.79
N PRO A 138 0.71 -26.88 1.57
CA PRO A 138 0.11 -27.68 2.66
C PRO A 138 1.10 -28.26 3.69
N ILE A 139 2.37 -28.40 3.30
CA ILE A 139 3.43 -29.00 4.13
C ILE A 139 4.16 -27.96 5.00
N GLN A 140 3.98 -26.68 4.69
CA GLN A 140 4.63 -25.53 5.32
C GLN A 140 3.61 -24.38 5.26
N GLU A 141 2.68 -24.32 6.21
CA GLU A 141 1.55 -23.39 6.23
C GLU A 141 1.95 -21.91 6.13
N GLU A 142 3.23 -21.59 6.37
CA GLU A 142 3.81 -20.25 6.23
C GLU A 142 4.39 -19.95 4.83
N LEU A 143 4.45 -20.93 3.93
CA LEU A 143 5.03 -20.77 2.60
C LEU A 143 3.93 -20.71 1.54
N ILE A 144 4.00 -19.71 0.68
CA ILE A 144 3.06 -19.51 -0.43
C ILE A 144 3.80 -19.69 -1.75
N LYS A 145 3.23 -20.50 -2.66
CA LYS A 145 3.63 -20.51 -4.06
C LYS A 145 3.09 -19.25 -4.72
N ILE A 146 3.96 -18.25 -4.89
CA ILE A 146 3.62 -16.95 -5.46
C ILE A 146 3.33 -17.11 -6.96
N LEU A 147 2.16 -16.62 -7.38
CA LEU A 147 1.72 -16.58 -8.78
C LEU A 147 1.89 -15.16 -9.33
N GLY A 148 1.40 -14.17 -8.58
CA GLY A 148 1.49 -12.76 -8.92
C GLY A 148 1.95 -11.92 -7.73
N CYS A 149 2.64 -10.80 -8.00
CA CYS A 149 3.17 -9.95 -6.95
C CYS A 149 3.36 -8.50 -7.40
N ALA A 150 3.11 -7.57 -6.49
CA ALA A 150 3.56 -6.19 -6.62
C ALA A 150 4.01 -5.64 -5.26
N SER A 151 5.08 -4.84 -5.23
CA SER A 151 5.58 -4.21 -4.00
C SER A 151 5.79 -2.71 -4.16
N ALA A 152 5.77 -1.99 -3.04
CA ALA A 152 5.96 -0.55 -3.03
C ALA A 152 6.78 -0.10 -1.82
N ASP A 153 7.80 0.71 -2.09
CA ASP A 153 8.54 1.44 -1.06
C ASP A 153 7.77 2.71 -0.68
N VAL A 154 7.40 2.84 0.59
CA VAL A 154 6.66 3.99 1.11
C VAL A 154 7.57 4.84 1.97
N ASN A 155 7.70 6.12 1.62
CA ASN A 155 8.41 7.13 2.41
C ASN A 155 7.41 8.15 2.98
N ASN A 156 7.23 8.13 4.30
CA ASN A 156 6.36 9.04 5.06
C ASN A 156 7.05 10.38 5.43
N THR A 157 8.19 10.71 4.81
CA THR A 157 9.09 11.81 5.20
C THR A 157 8.46 13.18 5.21
#